data_AF-A0A535ZH61-F1
#
_entry.id   AF-A0A535ZH61-F1
#
_cell.length_a   1.000
_cell.length_b   1.000
_cell.length_c   1.000
_cell.angle_alpha   90.00
_cell.angle_beta   90.00
_cell.angle_gamma   90.00
#
_symmetry.space_group_name_H-M   'P 1'
#
loop_
_entity.id
_entity.type
_entity.pdbx_description
1 polymer ?
#
loop_
_entity_poly.entity_id
_entity_poly.type
_entity_poly.pdbx_seq_one_letter_code
_entity_poly.pdbx_strand_id
1 'polypeptide(L)'
;MRTQLVLSDKVRPPGPRRLSEVELDEDEVLIDGFPATLDGVIVRITAVLERTCVYLDRDGDRRLARKKDLWVEADKLPIRRRGIG
;
A
#
# COMPACT_ATOMS: atom_id res chain seq x y z
N MET A 1 -25.99 5.43 -2.47
CA MET A 1 -25.07 5.28 -3.62
C MET A 1 -23.90 4.41 -3.17
N ARG A 2 -23.56 3.33 -3.88
CA ARG A 2 -22.34 2.55 -3.59
C ARG A 2 -21.18 3.25 -4.28
N THR A 3 -20.22 3.78 -3.52
CA THR A 3 -18.99 4.35 -4.08
C THR A 3 -18.24 3.24 -4.81
N GLN A 4 -18.17 3.31 -6.14
CA GLN A 4 -17.45 2.33 -6.94
C GLN A 4 -15.95 2.64 -6.88
N LEU A 5 -15.14 1.66 -6.48
CA LEU A 5 -13.69 1.76 -6.48
C LEU A 5 -13.16 1.35 -7.86
N VAL A 6 -12.61 2.32 -8.60
CA VAL A 6 -12.00 2.09 -9.91
C VAL A 6 -10.48 1.99 -9.73
N LEU A 7 -9.77 1.28 -10.62
CA LEU A 7 -8.30 1.33 -10.62
C LEU A 7 -7.85 2.78 -10.86
N SER A 8 -6.79 3.22 -10.17
CA SER A 8 -6.20 4.53 -10.46
C SER A 8 -5.35 4.43 -11.73
N ASP A 9 -5.57 5.35 -12.66
CA ASP A 9 -4.78 5.49 -13.91
C ASP A 9 -3.55 6.42 -13.72
N LYS A 10 -3.31 6.89 -12.49
CA LYS A 10 -2.18 7.78 -12.18
C LYS A 10 -0.86 7.03 -12.36
N VAL A 11 -0.07 7.49 -13.34
CA VAL A 11 1.28 6.97 -13.58
C VAL A 11 2.17 7.33 -12.39
N ARG A 12 2.80 6.31 -11.80
CA ARG A 12 3.74 6.45 -10.69
C ARG A 12 5.15 6.15 -11.19
N PRO A 13 6.17 6.85 -10.67
CA PRO A 13 7.55 6.55 -11.04
C PRO A 13 7.88 5.10 -10.67
N PRO A 14 8.52 4.34 -11.58
CA PRO A 14 8.84 2.95 -11.33
C PRO A 14 9.94 2.82 -10.28
N GLY A 15 9.96 1.66 -9.61
CA GLY A 15 11.04 1.23 -8.74
C GLY A 15 10.77 1.35 -7.24
N PRO A 16 11.77 0.96 -6.43
CA PRO A 16 11.61 0.84 -4.99
C PRO A 16 11.62 2.20 -4.30
N ARG A 17 10.62 2.46 -3.46
CA ARG A 17 10.61 3.61 -2.56
C ARG A 17 9.94 3.30 -1.23
N ARG A 18 10.07 4.22 -0.27
CA ARG A 18 9.37 4.11 1.01
C ARG A 18 7.87 4.31 0.83
N LEU A 19 7.06 3.47 1.46
CA LEU A 19 5.60 3.56 1.37
C LEU A 19 5.07 4.91 1.88
N SER A 20 5.77 5.58 2.80
CA SER A 20 5.42 6.93 3.26
C SER A 20 5.60 8.02 2.20
N GLU A 21 6.37 7.77 1.15
CA GLU A 21 6.63 8.72 0.06
C GLU A 21 5.71 8.48 -1.16
N VAL A 22 4.84 7.48 -1.09
CA VAL A 22 3.84 7.23 -2.11
C VAL A 22 2.69 8.21 -1.89
N GLU A 23 2.60 9.21 -2.76
CA GLU A 23 1.56 10.23 -2.71
C GLU A 23 0.21 9.67 -3.19
N LEU A 24 -0.81 9.73 -2.35
CA LEU A 24 -2.18 9.41 -2.71
C LEU A 24 -2.96 10.72 -2.87
N ASP A 25 -3.73 10.84 -3.94
CA ASP A 25 -4.73 11.90 -4.07
C ASP A 25 -5.84 11.70 -3.01
N GLU A 26 -6.62 12.74 -2.73
CA GLU A 26 -7.67 12.68 -1.69
C GLU A 26 -8.73 11.59 -1.94
N ASP A 27 -8.94 11.24 -3.22
CA ASP A 27 -9.87 10.20 -3.64
C ASP A 27 -9.19 8.83 -3.84
N GLU A 28 -7.87 8.74 -3.69
CA GLU A 28 -7.12 7.49 -3.81
C GLU A 28 -7.03 6.75 -2.47
N VAL A 29 -7.15 5.43 -2.55
CA VAL A 29 -7.04 4.51 -1.43
C VAL A 29 -6.10 3.38 -1.82
N LEU A 30 -5.08 3.14 -0.99
CA LEU A 30 -4.24 1.97 -1.10
C LEU A 30 -4.95 0.76 -0.48
N ILE A 31 -5.15 -0.29 -1.28
CA ILE A 31 -5.75 -1.55 -0.84
C ILE A 31 -4.66 -2.47 -0.29
N ASP A 32 -5.04 -3.39 0.60
CA ASP A 32 -4.15 -4.44 1.11
C ASP A 32 -3.83 -5.53 0.07
N GLY A 33 -3.03 -6.52 0.48
CA GLY A 33 -2.73 -7.71 -0.33
C GLY A 33 -1.47 -7.60 -1.18
N PHE A 34 -0.66 -6.55 -1.01
CA PHE A 34 0.56 -6.31 -1.78
C PHE A 34 1.84 -6.69 -1.02
N PRO A 35 2.93 -7.01 -1.74
CA PRO A 35 4.24 -7.24 -1.12
C PRO A 35 4.92 -5.92 -0.75
N ALA A 36 5.66 -5.93 0.37
CA ALA A 36 6.57 -4.87 0.77
C ALA A 36 7.87 -5.47 1.32
N THR A 37 8.94 -4.70 1.37
CA THR A 37 10.20 -5.09 2.00
C THR A 37 10.38 -4.32 3.30
N LEU A 38 10.54 -5.05 4.41
CA LEU A 38 10.86 -4.52 5.73
C LEU A 38 12.20 -5.11 6.16
N ASP A 39 13.19 -4.26 6.47
CA ASP A 39 14.53 -4.70 6.91
C ASP A 39 15.17 -5.77 5.99
N GLY A 40 14.97 -5.63 4.67
CA GLY A 40 15.49 -6.57 3.66
C GLY A 40 14.66 -7.85 3.48
N VAL A 41 13.58 -8.04 4.24
CA VAL A 41 12.69 -9.20 4.14
C VAL A 41 11.40 -8.83 3.42
N ILE A 42 10.98 -9.66 2.47
CA ILE A 42 9.68 -9.51 1.80
C ILE A 42 8.58 -9.98 2.77
N VAL A 43 7.63 -9.08 3.03
CA VAL A 43 6.44 -9.30 3.85
C VAL A 43 5.18 -9.00 3.04
N ARG A 44 4.06 -9.63 3.39
CA ARG A 44 2.77 -9.36 2.75
C ARG A 44 1.94 -8.43 3.60
N ILE A 45 1.59 -7.27 3.05
CA ILE A 45 0.71 -6.31 3.72
C ILE A 45 -0.73 -6.80 3.65
N THR A 46 -1.40 -6.80 4.79
CA THR A 46 -2.79 -7.29 4.95
C THR A 46 -3.74 -6.23 5.48
N ALA A 47 -3.24 -5.08 5.93
CA ALA A 47 -4.05 -3.89 6.16
C ALA A 47 -3.17 -2.62 6.06
N VAL A 48 -3.76 -1.53 5.58
CA VAL A 48 -3.11 -0.21 5.53
C VAL A 48 -3.85 0.73 6.46
N LEU A 49 -3.12 1.32 7.40
CA LEU A 49 -3.61 2.34 8.32
C LEU A 49 -3.01 3.69 7.93
N GLU A 50 -3.30 4.76 8.68
CA GLU A 50 -2.82 6.10 8.36
C GLU A 50 -1.28 6.17 8.26
N ARG A 51 -0.58 5.69 9.29
CA ARG A 51 0.89 5.77 9.41
C ARG A 51 1.61 4.43 9.44
N THR A 52 0.85 3.34 9.55
CA THR A 52 1.34 1.98 9.73
C THR A 52 0.65 1.02 8.76
N CYS A 53 1.21 -0.17 8.61
CA CYS A 53 0.62 -1.29 7.91
C CYS A 53 0.67 -2.53 8.78
N VAL A 54 -0.33 -3.40 8.64
CA VAL A 54 -0.31 -4.74 9.20
C VAL A 54 0.26 -5.68 8.14
N TYR A 55 1.17 -6.56 8.55
CA TYR A 55 1.71 -7.61 7.70
C TYR A 55 1.66 -8.96 8.43
N LEU A 56 1.71 -10.04 7.67
CA LEU A 56 1.95 -11.38 8.20
C LEU A 56 3.45 -11.68 8.13
N ASP A 57 4.04 -12.08 9.25
CA ASP A 57 5.41 -12.58 9.28
C ASP A 57 5.49 -14.03 8.75
N ARG A 58 6.67 -14.64 8.84
CA ARG A 58 6.91 -16.01 8.35
C ARG A 58 6.17 -17.08 9.16
N ASP A 59 5.83 -16.77 10.41
CA ASP A 59 5.13 -17.66 11.33
C ASP A 59 3.60 -17.51 11.21
N GLY A 60 3.14 -16.54 10.41
CA GLY A 60 1.74 -16.24 10.19
C GLY A 60 1.15 -15.27 11.22
N ASP A 61 1.99 -14.68 12.08
CA ASP A 61 1.56 -13.72 13.08
C ASP A 61 1.39 -12.33 12.47
N ARG A 62 0.37 -11.62 12.94
CA ARG A 62 0.09 -10.24 12.52
C ARG A 62 1.00 -9.27 13.25
N ARG A 63 1.77 -8.49 12.50
CA ARG A 63 2.65 -7.45 13.04
C ARG A 63 2.39 -6.10 12.40
N LEU A 64 2.78 -5.05 13.10
CA LEU A 64 2.71 -3.67 12.63
C LEU A 64 4.09 -3.18 12.18
N ALA A 65 4.13 -2.53 11.02
CA ALA A 65 5.29 -1.79 10.53
C ALA A 65 4.89 -0.34 10.23
N ARG A 66 5.82 0.60 10.39
CA ARG A 66 5.56 2.00 10.00
C ARG A 66 5.77 2.13 8.49
N LYS A 67 4.95 2.93 7.81
CA LYS A 67 5.06 3.14 6.35
C LYS A 67 6.43 3.66 5.91
N LYS A 68 7.12 4.43 6.77
CA LYS A 68 8.46 4.96 6.49
C LYS A 68 9.57 3.89 6.46
N ASP A 69 9.32 2.74 7.06
CA ASP A 69 10.27 1.64 7.17
C ASP A 69 9.99 0.56 6.10
N LEU A 70 8.85 0.65 5.41
CA LEU A 70 8.43 -0.27 4.35
C LEU A 70 8.86 0.23 2.98
N TRP A 71 9.52 -0.62 2.23
CA TRP A 71 9.85 -0.41 0.82
C TRP A 71 8.85 -1.11 -0.09
N VAL A 72 8.47 -0.47 -1.18
CA VAL A 72 7.48 -0.97 -2.14
C VAL A 72 7.88 -0.59 -3.56
N GLU A 73 7.47 -1.41 -4.52
CA GLU A 73 7.49 -1.06 -5.93
C GLU A 73 6.32 -0.11 -6.22
N ALA A 74 6.61 1.19 -6.36
CA ALA A 74 5.59 2.24 -6.35
C ALA A 74 4.59 2.14 -7.52
N ASP A 75 5.02 1.58 -8.65
CA ASP A 75 4.24 1.33 -9.86
C ASP A 75 3.33 0.10 -9.77
N LYS A 76 3.53 -0.77 -8.76
CA LYS A 76 2.79 -2.04 -8.61
C LYS A 76 1.77 -2.02 -7.48
N LEU A 77 1.60 -0.88 -6.82
CA LEU A 77 0.69 -0.78 -5.69
C LEU A 77 -0.78 -0.86 -6.12
N PRO A 78 -1.62 -1.64 -5.41
CA PRO A 78 -3.05 -1.76 -5.71
C PRO A 78 -3.80 -0.53 -5.21
N ILE A 79 -3.69 0.57 -5.94
CA ILE A 79 -4.34 1.84 -5.61
C ILE A 79 -5.65 1.95 -6.38
N ARG A 80 -6.71 2.27 -5.62
CA ARG A 80 -8.06 2.47 -6.15
C ARG A 80 -8.47 3.91 -5.95
N ARG A 81 -9.20 4.46 -6.89
CA ARG A 81 -9.85 5.77 -6.76
C ARG A 81 -11.31 5.59 -6.38
N ARG A 82 -11.79 6.40 -5.45
CA ARG A 82 -13.20 6.52 -5.10
C ARG A 82 -13.88 7.29 -6.23
N GLY A 83 -14.70 6.59 -7.02
CA GLY A 83 -15.56 7.27 -7.99
C GLY A 83 -16.56 8.16 -7.25
N ILE A 84 -16.49 9.47 -7.48
CA ILE A 84 -17.60 10.38 -7.23
C ILE A 84 -18.68 9.98 -8.24
N GLY A 85 -19.71 9.27 -7.77
CA GLY A 85 -20.91 8.99 -8.56
C GLY A 85 -21.80 10.22 -8.64
#